data_AF-A0A327Y8X9-F1
#
_entry.id   AF-A0A327Y8X9-F1
#
_cell.length_a   1.000
_cell.length_b   1.000
_cell.length_c   1.000
_cell.angle_alpha   90.00
_cell.angle_beta   90.00
_cell.angle_gamma   90.00
#
_symmetry.space_group_name_H-M   'P 1'
#
loop_
_entity.id
_entity.type
_entity.pdbx_description
1 polymer ?
#
loop_
_entity_poly.entity_id
_entity_poly.type
_entity_poly.pdbx_seq_one_letter_code
_entity_poly.pdbx_strand_id
1 'polypeptide(L)'
;MAATLKEVEAIPASYPNITGLSVPAAMLDQAALWQRIEAYCRMRWAVREVVWTVEGEGAWEAPLTPATLNTVEVWESGAWVECTPAASPWGGYDLPGDGPYRITADVGGGDVPAAVSEAFRRLAEYLTDATDRAGVSSYSVNMGGAIEESYQRNPAWVARAMELSGAADLLRPYKRRA
;
A
#
# COMPACT_ATOMS: atom_id res chain seq x y z
N MET A 1 -6.70 -14.42 -20.98
CA MET A 1 -6.61 -13.25 -20.09
C MET A 1 -5.21 -13.29 -19.54
N ALA A 2 -4.44 -12.26 -19.81
CA ALA A 2 -3.04 -12.25 -19.45
C ALA A 2 -2.87 -12.05 -17.94
N ALA A 3 -1.82 -12.64 -17.38
CA ALA A 3 -1.54 -12.65 -15.96
C ALA A 3 -0.27 -11.87 -15.64
N THR A 4 -0.31 -11.06 -14.58
CA THR A 4 0.89 -10.39 -14.05
C THR A 4 1.74 -11.42 -13.29
N LEU A 5 2.94 -11.71 -13.80
CA LEU A 5 3.91 -12.59 -13.17
C LEU A 5 4.78 -11.87 -12.15
N LYS A 6 5.12 -10.60 -12.44
CA LYS A 6 6.02 -9.80 -11.62
C LYS A 6 5.56 -8.34 -11.59
N GLU A 7 5.70 -7.72 -10.43
CA GLU A 7 5.41 -6.31 -10.17
C GLU A 7 6.62 -5.72 -9.44
N VAL A 8 7.20 -4.66 -10.00
CA VAL A 8 8.32 -3.93 -9.40
C VAL A 8 7.91 -2.47 -9.27
N GLU A 9 7.74 -2.02 -8.03
CA GLU A 9 7.45 -0.62 -7.72
C GLU A 9 8.73 0.12 -7.35
N ALA A 10 8.95 1.29 -7.95
CA ALA A 10 9.98 2.22 -7.50
C ALA A 10 9.62 2.81 -6.13
N ILE A 11 10.64 3.32 -5.41
CA ILE A 11 10.42 4.09 -4.18
C ILE A 11 9.90 5.48 -4.60
N PRO A 12 8.73 5.92 -4.08
CA PRO A 12 8.21 7.25 -4.40
C PRO A 12 9.11 8.35 -3.83
N ALA A 13 9.21 9.47 -4.54
CA ALA A 13 10.01 10.62 -4.11
C ALA A 13 9.46 11.31 -2.84
N SER A 14 8.15 11.28 -2.66
CA SER A 14 7.48 11.84 -1.48
C SER A 14 6.13 11.18 -1.26
N TYR A 15 5.67 11.21 0.00
CA TYR A 15 4.32 10.78 0.37
C TYR A 15 3.42 11.97 0.70
N PRO A 16 2.08 11.82 0.55
CA PRO A 16 1.16 12.87 0.97
C PRO A 16 1.32 13.21 2.44
N ASN A 17 1.30 14.50 2.76
CA ASN A 17 1.38 14.97 4.15
C ASN A 17 -0.01 14.89 4.81
N ILE A 18 -0.10 14.21 5.95
CA ILE A 18 -1.32 14.15 6.76
C ILE A 18 -1.21 15.12 7.93
N THR A 19 -2.22 15.99 8.07
CA THR A 19 -2.31 16.98 9.15
C THR A 19 -3.30 16.54 10.23
N GLY A 20 -3.29 17.22 11.39
CA GLY A 20 -4.21 16.92 12.49
C GLY A 20 -3.83 15.69 13.32
N LEU A 21 -2.56 15.27 13.27
CA LEU A 21 -1.99 14.26 14.13
C LEU A 21 -1.66 14.85 15.51
N SER A 22 -1.73 14.03 16.56
CA SER A 22 -1.13 14.35 17.86
C SER A 22 0.38 14.56 17.73
N VAL A 23 0.99 15.27 18.69
CA VAL A 23 2.45 15.51 18.68
C VAL A 23 3.23 14.19 18.61
N PRO A 24 2.94 13.15 19.42
CA PRO A 24 3.59 11.86 19.29
C PRO A 24 3.39 11.22 17.90
N ALA A 25 2.19 11.33 17.33
CA ALA A 25 1.87 10.70 16.05
C ALA A 25 2.59 11.38 14.88
N ALA A 26 2.77 12.70 14.96
CA ALA A 26 3.55 13.45 14.01
C ALA A 26 5.06 13.13 14.05
N MET A 27 5.57 12.57 15.16
CA MET A 27 6.97 12.13 15.28
C MET A 27 7.24 10.74 14.70
N LEU A 28 6.20 9.96 14.37
CA LEU A 28 6.37 8.68 13.69
C LEU A 28 6.89 8.89 12.26
N ASP A 29 7.57 7.88 11.73
CA ASP A 29 7.92 7.82 10.31
C ASP A 29 6.65 7.69 9.47
N GLN A 30 6.17 8.83 8.95
CA GLN A 30 4.98 8.89 8.11
C GLN A 30 5.14 8.12 6.80
N ALA A 31 6.36 8.00 6.25
CA ALA A 31 6.59 7.22 5.05
C ALA A 31 6.37 5.72 5.32
N ALA A 32 6.82 5.22 6.49
CA ALA A 32 6.56 3.84 6.89
C ALA A 32 5.06 3.56 7.11
N LEU A 33 4.29 4.53 7.62
CA LEU A 33 2.84 4.42 7.75
C LEU A 33 2.15 4.32 6.38
N TRP A 34 2.55 5.16 5.43
CA TRP A 34 2.03 5.11 4.07
C TRP A 34 2.34 3.80 3.37
N GLN A 35 3.57 3.29 3.49
CA GLN A 35 3.95 1.98 2.92
C GLN A 35 3.05 0.85 3.44
N ARG A 36 2.67 0.88 4.73
CA ARG A 36 1.73 -0.10 5.30
C ARG A 36 0.33 0.03 4.72
N ILE A 37 -0.17 1.25 4.55
CA ILE A 37 -1.51 1.50 3.97
C ILE A 37 -1.53 1.07 2.50
N GLU A 38 -0.50 1.43 1.73
CA GLU A 38 -0.39 1.07 0.31
C GLU A 38 -0.20 -0.44 0.11
N ALA A 39 0.53 -1.13 1.00
CA ALA A 39 0.61 -2.59 0.95
C ALA A 39 -0.75 -3.28 1.20
N TYR A 40 -1.64 -2.63 1.96
CA TYR A 40 -3.01 -3.12 2.20
C TYR A 40 -3.96 -2.85 1.02
N CYS A 41 -3.64 -1.87 0.17
CA CYS A 41 -4.53 -1.35 -0.86
C CYS A 41 -4.01 -1.63 -2.28
N ARG A 42 -4.91 -1.65 -3.26
CA ARG A 42 -4.52 -1.56 -4.68
C ARG A 42 -4.23 -0.12 -5.12
N MET A 43 -4.66 0.85 -4.32
CA MET A 43 -4.43 2.27 -4.57
C MET A 43 -3.00 2.65 -4.19
N ARG A 44 -2.38 3.53 -4.97
CA ARG A 44 -1.19 4.28 -4.56
C ARG A 44 -1.55 5.75 -4.45
N TRP A 45 -1.07 6.42 -3.41
CA TRP A 45 -1.28 7.85 -3.22
C TRP A 45 -0.01 8.66 -3.47
N ALA A 46 1.15 8.03 -3.35
CA ALA A 46 2.40 8.61 -3.82
C ALA A 46 2.77 8.09 -5.22
N VAL A 47 3.06 9.02 -6.13
CA VAL A 47 3.44 8.73 -7.51
C VAL A 47 4.76 7.97 -7.55
N ARG A 48 4.82 6.89 -8.33
CA ARG A 48 6.02 6.11 -8.61
C ARG A 48 5.94 5.42 -9.96
N GLU A 49 7.09 5.06 -10.50
CA GLU A 49 7.16 4.13 -11.63
C GLU A 49 6.87 2.71 -11.15
N VAL A 50 6.10 1.96 -11.93
CA VAL A 50 5.87 0.53 -11.74
C VAL A 50 6.10 -0.20 -13.06
N VAL A 51 6.81 -1.32 -12.98
CA VAL A 51 7.06 -2.21 -14.10
C VAL A 51 6.39 -3.55 -13.83
N TRP A 52 5.49 -3.96 -14.72
CA TRP A 52 4.86 -5.28 -14.70
C TRP A 52 5.45 -6.19 -15.77
N THR A 53 5.72 -7.44 -15.41
CA THR A 53 5.95 -8.52 -16.36
C THR A 53 4.69 -9.34 -16.48
N VAL A 54 4.18 -9.47 -17.70
CA VAL A 54 2.87 -10.08 -18.01
C VAL A 54 3.07 -11.21 -19.01
N GLU A 55 2.35 -12.32 -18.83
CA GLU A 55 2.35 -13.48 -19.72
C GLU A 55 0.92 -13.88 -20.06
N GLY A 56 0.73 -14.46 -21.23
CA GLY A 56 -0.56 -14.86 -21.77
C GLY A 56 -1.18 -13.82 -22.72
N GLU A 57 -2.07 -14.33 -23.56
CA GLU A 57 -2.84 -13.53 -24.50
C GLU A 57 -4.16 -12.97 -23.93
N GLY A 58 -4.65 -11.93 -24.60
CA GLY A 58 -5.94 -11.30 -24.34
C GLY A 58 -5.86 -10.14 -23.35
N ALA A 59 -7.02 -9.78 -22.80
CA ALA A 59 -7.16 -8.63 -21.91
C ALA A 59 -6.26 -8.72 -20.67
N TRP A 60 -5.66 -7.57 -20.34
CA TRP A 60 -4.89 -7.28 -19.14
C TRP A 60 -5.30 -5.92 -18.58
N GLU A 61 -5.29 -5.77 -17.26
CA GLU A 61 -5.55 -4.53 -16.53
C GLU A 61 -4.45 -4.33 -15.47
N ALA A 62 -4.03 -3.08 -15.26
CA ALA A 62 -3.04 -2.75 -14.25
C ALA A 62 -3.54 -3.17 -12.84
N PRO A 63 -2.76 -3.96 -12.08
CA PRO A 63 -3.15 -4.38 -10.72
C PRO A 63 -3.26 -3.23 -9.71
N LEU A 64 -2.58 -2.11 -9.98
CA LEU A 64 -2.52 -0.94 -9.13
C LEU A 64 -3.18 0.26 -9.81
N THR A 65 -3.71 1.18 -9.01
CA THR A 65 -4.49 2.33 -9.48
C THR A 65 -4.19 3.59 -8.65
N PRO A 66 -4.36 4.81 -9.20
CA PRO A 66 -4.45 5.11 -10.63
C PRO A 66 -3.14 4.74 -11.34
N ALA A 67 -3.24 4.29 -12.58
CA ALA A 67 -2.08 3.95 -13.41
C ALA A 67 -2.19 4.61 -14.77
N THR A 68 -1.12 5.29 -15.18
CA THR A 68 -0.93 5.82 -16.53
C THR A 68 0.09 4.94 -17.23
N LEU A 69 -0.36 4.15 -18.21
CA LEU A 69 0.50 3.21 -18.93
C LEU A 69 1.36 3.98 -19.94
N ASN A 70 2.68 3.80 -19.87
CA ASN A 70 3.64 4.59 -20.63
C ASN A 70 4.20 3.79 -21.82
N THR A 71 4.90 2.69 -21.54
CA THR A 71 5.54 1.86 -22.56
C THR A 71 5.13 0.41 -22.41
N VAL A 72 5.01 -0.27 -23.55
CA VAL A 72 4.84 -1.72 -23.60
C VAL A 72 5.92 -2.29 -24.49
N GLU A 73 6.58 -3.33 -23.99
CA GLU A 73 7.60 -4.07 -24.73
C GLU A 73 7.25 -5.55 -24.69
N VAL A 74 7.57 -6.28 -25.76
CA VAL A 74 7.48 -7.74 -25.83
C VAL A 74 8.89 -8.33 -25.89
N TRP A 75 9.10 -9.47 -25.24
CA TRP A 75 10.37 -10.17 -25.32
C TRP A 75 10.48 -10.99 -26.60
N GLU A 76 11.29 -10.53 -27.54
CA GLU A 76 11.48 -11.18 -28.83
C GLU A 76 12.96 -11.22 -29.19
N SER A 77 13.41 -12.35 -29.75
CA SER A 77 14.79 -12.54 -30.21
C SER A 77 15.88 -12.21 -29.16
N GLY A 78 15.56 -12.40 -27.87
CA GLY A 78 16.50 -12.17 -26.76
C GLY A 78 16.62 -10.71 -26.31
N ALA A 79 15.68 -9.84 -26.72
CA ALA A 79 15.62 -8.45 -26.30
C ALA A 79 14.18 -8.00 -26.03
N TRP A 80 14.03 -6.92 -25.25
CA TRP A 80 12.76 -6.21 -25.13
C TRP A 80 12.60 -5.28 -26.34
N VAL A 81 11.49 -5.44 -27.07
CA VAL A 81 11.15 -4.64 -28.25
C VAL A 81 9.84 -3.93 -27.98
N GLU A 82 9.82 -2.61 -28.15
CA GLU A 82 8.62 -1.81 -27.95
C GLU A 82 7.50 -2.24 -28.92
N CYS A 83 6.28 -2.34 -28.41
CA CYS A 83 5.09 -2.66 -29.18
C CYS A 83 3.89 -1.83 -28.72
N THR A 84 2.82 -1.82 -29.51
CA THR A 84 1.60 -1.07 -29.20
C THR A 84 0.40 -2.00 -29.27
N PRO A 85 0.06 -2.68 -28.15
CA PRO A 85 -1.14 -3.50 -28.09
C PRO A 85 -2.41 -2.66 -28.23
N ALA A 86 -3.52 -3.30 -28.60
CA ALA A 86 -4.82 -2.64 -28.61
C ALA A 86 -5.27 -2.32 -27.17
N ALA A 87 -6.11 -1.30 -27.00
CA ALA A 87 -6.71 -1.01 -25.70
C ALA A 87 -7.73 -2.10 -25.33
N SER A 88 -7.71 -2.52 -24.06
CA SER A 88 -8.72 -3.42 -23.50
C SER A 88 -9.94 -2.61 -23.04
N PRO A 89 -11.17 -3.14 -23.18
CA PRO A 89 -12.38 -2.50 -22.64
C PRO A 89 -12.37 -2.35 -21.12
N TRP A 90 -11.44 -3.01 -20.42
CA TRP A 90 -11.25 -2.94 -18.96
C TRP A 90 -10.24 -1.88 -18.52
N GLY A 91 -9.71 -1.06 -19.43
CA GLY A 91 -8.82 0.07 -19.08
C GLY A 91 -7.32 -0.23 -19.12
N GLY A 92 -6.92 -1.42 -19.58
CA GLY A 92 -5.52 -1.77 -19.87
C GLY A 92 -5.29 -2.13 -21.34
N TYR A 93 -4.62 -3.25 -21.61
CA TYR A 93 -4.26 -3.70 -22.96
C TYR A 93 -4.88 -5.04 -23.32
N ASP A 94 -5.14 -5.25 -24.61
CA ASP A 94 -5.44 -6.55 -25.20
C ASP A 94 -4.17 -7.10 -25.87
N LEU A 95 -3.51 -8.04 -25.20
CA LEU A 95 -2.19 -8.53 -25.58
C LEU A 95 -2.32 -9.57 -26.71
N PRO A 96 -1.61 -9.38 -27.85
CA PRO A 96 -1.85 -10.15 -29.07
C PRO A 96 -1.27 -11.58 -29.08
N GLY A 97 -0.50 -11.97 -28.06
CA GLY A 97 0.13 -13.28 -27.98
C GLY A 97 0.57 -13.61 -26.55
N ASP A 98 1.33 -14.69 -26.40
CA ASP A 98 1.67 -15.25 -25.09
C ASP A 98 2.72 -14.42 -24.31
N GLY A 99 3.51 -13.59 -25.00
CA GLY A 99 4.53 -12.75 -24.39
C GLY A 99 5.86 -13.48 -24.12
N PRO A 100 6.61 -13.11 -23.06
CA PRO A 100 6.24 -12.16 -22.01
C PRO A 100 6.29 -10.70 -22.47
N TYR A 101 5.46 -9.87 -21.84
CA TYR A 101 5.41 -8.42 -22.01
C TYR A 101 5.97 -7.72 -20.78
N ARG A 102 6.60 -6.55 -21.00
CA ARG A 102 7.02 -5.61 -19.96
C ARG A 102 6.25 -4.31 -20.15
N ILE A 103 5.50 -3.92 -19.13
CA ILE A 103 4.66 -2.72 -19.15
C ILE A 103 5.17 -1.77 -18.08
N THR A 104 5.57 -0.56 -18.47
CA THR A 104 6.01 0.50 -17.55
C THR A 104 4.91 1.54 -17.43
N ALA A 105 4.66 2.01 -16.21
CA ALA A 105 3.61 2.98 -15.92
C ALA A 105 3.97 3.91 -14.77
N ASP A 106 3.37 5.10 -14.77
CA ASP A 106 3.30 5.95 -13.60
C ASP A 106 2.07 5.59 -12.77
N VAL A 107 2.27 5.17 -11.53
CA VAL A 107 1.22 4.71 -10.62
C VAL A 107 1.14 5.61 -9.40
N GLY A 108 -0.09 5.97 -9.04
CA GLY A 108 -0.41 6.72 -7.84
C GLY A 108 -0.61 8.21 -8.08
N GLY A 109 -0.82 8.93 -6.97
CA GLY A 109 -1.17 10.35 -6.97
C GLY A 109 -2.67 10.57 -6.75
N GLY A 110 -3.14 11.75 -7.14
CA GLY A 110 -4.50 12.21 -6.86
C GLY A 110 -4.71 12.68 -5.42
N ASP A 111 -5.92 13.14 -5.13
CA ASP A 111 -6.28 13.59 -3.79
C ASP A 111 -6.43 12.41 -2.83
N VAL A 112 -5.95 12.58 -1.60
CA VAL A 112 -6.17 11.61 -0.53
C VAL A 112 -7.60 11.76 0.00
N PRO A 113 -8.47 10.75 -0.15
CA PRO A 113 -9.84 10.83 0.36
C PRO A 113 -9.84 10.97 1.89
N ALA A 114 -10.83 11.68 2.43
CA ALA A 114 -10.95 11.91 3.88
C ALA A 114 -10.94 10.60 4.70
N ALA A 115 -11.54 9.52 4.17
CA ALA A 115 -11.51 8.20 4.81
C ALA A 115 -10.09 7.60 4.90
N VAL A 116 -9.24 7.86 3.91
CA VAL A 116 -7.84 7.40 3.88
C VAL A 116 -6.99 8.23 4.83
N SER A 117 -7.17 9.56 4.83
CA SER A 117 -6.50 10.45 5.80
C SER A 117 -6.87 10.09 7.24
N GLU A 118 -8.14 9.77 7.50
CA GLU A 118 -8.61 9.31 8.81
C GLU A 118 -8.05 7.92 9.17
N ALA A 119 -7.96 6.99 8.21
CA ALA A 119 -7.32 5.69 8.42
C ALA A 119 -5.83 5.85 8.78
N PHE A 120 -5.12 6.75 8.11
CA PHE A 120 -3.75 7.11 8.43
C PHE A 120 -3.64 7.65 9.85
N ARG A 121 -4.48 8.63 10.20
CA ARG A 121 -4.50 9.20 11.55
C ARG A 121 -4.74 8.13 12.61
N ARG A 122 -5.75 7.28 12.46
CA ARG A 122 -6.03 6.18 13.42
C ARG A 122 -4.86 5.24 13.59
N LEU A 123 -4.20 4.87 12.49
CA LEU A 123 -3.02 4.02 12.53
C LEU A 123 -1.87 4.70 13.28
N ALA A 124 -1.61 5.97 12.99
CA ALA A 124 -0.57 6.76 13.63
C ALA A 124 -0.83 6.88 15.15
N GLU A 125 -2.01 7.34 15.55
CA GLU A 125 -2.40 7.47 16.97
C GLU A 125 -2.36 6.13 17.72
N TYR A 126 -2.73 5.03 17.06
CA TYR A 126 -2.67 3.71 17.67
C TYR A 126 -1.23 3.24 17.95
N LEU A 127 -0.29 3.63 17.08
CA LEU A 127 1.12 3.28 17.19
C LEU A 127 1.90 4.15 18.19
N THR A 128 1.37 5.31 18.57
CA THR A 128 2.00 6.18 19.57
C THR A 128 1.80 5.75 21.01
N ASP A 129 0.80 4.92 21.28
CA ASP A 129 0.46 4.40 22.61
C ASP A 129 1.52 3.43 23.20
N ALA A 130 2.80 3.59 22.84
CA ALA A 130 3.85 2.62 23.09
C ALA A 130 5.23 3.20 23.44
N THR A 131 5.37 4.52 23.62
CA THR A 131 6.70 5.12 23.86
C THR A 131 7.42 4.56 25.10
N ASP A 132 6.69 4.06 26.11
CA ASP A 132 7.29 3.58 27.36
C ASP A 132 7.33 2.05 27.54
N ARG A 133 6.79 1.26 26.60
CA ARG A 133 6.55 -0.20 26.83
C ARG A 133 6.77 -1.08 25.58
N ALA A 134 7.65 -0.65 24.67
CA ALA A 134 7.96 -1.40 23.45
C ALA A 134 8.40 -2.85 23.75
N GLY A 135 7.76 -3.83 23.11
CA GLY A 135 8.08 -5.25 23.26
C GLY A 135 7.46 -5.97 24.48
N VAL A 136 6.69 -5.26 25.31
CA VAL A 136 6.06 -5.84 26.51
C VAL A 136 4.62 -6.27 26.21
N SER A 137 4.26 -7.52 26.55
CA SER A 137 2.88 -8.05 26.40
C SER A 137 1.99 -7.80 27.63
N SER A 138 2.60 -7.57 28.79
CA SER A 138 1.91 -7.26 30.05
C SER A 138 2.79 -6.44 30.97
N TYR A 139 2.24 -5.38 31.56
CA TYR A 139 2.89 -4.51 32.51
C TYR A 139 1.96 -4.28 33.70
N SER A 140 2.46 -4.49 34.91
CA SER A 140 1.74 -4.22 36.16
C SER A 140 2.66 -3.43 37.07
N VAL A 141 2.15 -2.32 37.61
CA VAL A 141 2.84 -1.54 38.64
C VAL A 141 1.92 -1.38 39.83
N ASN A 142 2.44 -1.74 41.00
CA ASN A 142 1.81 -1.51 42.29
C ASN A 142 2.54 -0.33 42.98
N MET A 143 1.89 0.83 43.04
CA MET A 143 2.43 2.02 43.72
C MET A 143 1.91 2.11 45.15
N GLY A 144 2.15 1.09 45.96
CA GLY A 144 2.02 1.16 47.42
C GLY A 144 0.64 1.58 47.94
N GLY A 145 -0.38 0.73 47.74
CA GLY A 145 -1.45 0.57 48.74
C GLY A 145 -2.89 0.89 48.35
N ALA A 146 -3.18 1.46 47.17
CA ALA A 146 -4.57 1.58 46.70
C ALA A 146 -4.79 1.73 45.18
N ILE A 147 -3.72 1.88 44.39
CA ILE A 147 -3.83 2.08 42.93
C ILE A 147 -3.01 1.00 42.23
N GLU A 148 -3.71 0.12 41.51
CA GLU A 148 -3.15 -0.90 40.65
C GLU A 148 -3.40 -0.49 39.20
N GLU A 149 -2.33 -0.33 38.41
CA GLU A 149 -2.42 -0.16 36.96
C GLU A 149 -1.98 -1.48 36.32
N SER A 150 -2.95 -2.23 35.77
CA SER A 150 -2.69 -3.40 34.95
C SER A 150 -2.89 -3.06 33.47
N TYR A 151 -1.83 -3.20 32.68
CA TYR A 151 -1.88 -3.05 31.23
C TYR A 151 -1.57 -4.39 30.57
N GLN A 152 -2.55 -4.94 29.86
CA GLN A 152 -2.37 -6.13 29.05
C GLN A 152 -2.64 -5.77 27.59
N ARG A 153 -1.67 -6.04 26.71
CA ARG A 153 -1.81 -5.81 25.28
C ARG A 153 -1.57 -7.10 24.52
N ASN A 154 -2.27 -7.27 23.41
CA ASN A 154 -1.99 -8.38 22.51
C ASN A 154 -0.53 -8.28 22.05
N PRO A 155 0.32 -9.32 22.20
CA PRO A 155 1.69 -9.32 21.69
C PRO A 155 1.79 -8.99 20.19
N ALA A 156 0.76 -9.33 19.42
CA ALA A 156 0.67 -9.06 18.00
C ALA A 156 0.11 -7.67 17.65
N TRP A 157 -0.02 -6.75 18.61
CA TRP A 157 -0.70 -5.47 18.40
C TRP A 157 -0.10 -4.62 17.27
N VAL A 158 1.23 -4.61 17.12
CA VAL A 158 1.91 -3.92 16.01
C VAL A 158 1.62 -4.61 14.68
N ALA A 159 1.68 -5.94 14.67
CA ALA A 159 1.43 -6.75 13.48
C ALA A 159 -0.03 -6.65 13.01
N ARG A 160 -0.97 -6.47 13.95
CA ARG A 160 -2.41 -6.28 13.69
C ARG A 160 -2.85 -4.82 13.79
N ALA A 161 -1.93 -3.87 13.76
CA ALA A 161 -2.24 -2.46 13.99
C ALA A 161 -3.27 -1.91 12.98
N MET A 162 -3.23 -2.38 11.72
CA MET A 162 -4.22 -2.00 10.70
C MET A 162 -5.65 -2.39 11.09
N GLU A 163 -5.84 -3.56 11.70
CA GLU A 163 -7.15 -4.05 12.14
C GLU A 163 -7.55 -3.40 13.47
N LEU A 164 -6.64 -3.38 14.45
CA LEU A 164 -6.93 -2.92 15.81
C LEU A 164 -7.14 -1.40 15.92
N SER A 165 -6.55 -0.62 15.02
CA SER A 165 -6.79 0.83 14.93
C SER A 165 -8.14 1.19 14.28
N GLY A 166 -8.82 0.22 13.65
CA GLY A 166 -10.01 0.47 12.83
C GLY A 166 -9.69 1.17 11.49
N ALA A 167 -8.41 1.29 11.11
CA ALA A 167 -8.01 1.81 9.80
C ALA A 167 -8.44 0.88 8.65
N ALA A 168 -8.34 -0.44 8.86
CA ALA A 168 -8.70 -1.45 7.85
C ALA A 168 -10.16 -1.34 7.36
N ASP A 169 -11.09 -0.95 8.24
CA ASP A 169 -12.50 -0.81 7.88
C ASP A 169 -12.73 0.36 6.92
N LEU A 170 -12.03 1.48 7.14
CA LEU A 170 -12.07 2.64 6.25
C LEU A 170 -11.40 2.36 4.90
N LEU A 171 -10.40 1.47 4.88
CA LEU A 171 -9.65 1.12 3.68
C LEU A 171 -10.29 0.00 2.85
N ARG A 172 -11.39 -0.60 3.32
CA ARG A 172 -12.07 -1.70 2.63
C ARG A 172 -12.41 -1.44 1.15
N PRO A 173 -12.84 -0.23 0.72
CA PRO A 173 -13.09 0.06 -0.69
C PRO A 173 -11.84 0.01 -1.58
N TYR A 174 -10.66 0.25 -0.99
CA TYR A 174 -9.36 0.34 -1.67
C TYR A 174 -8.54 -0.94 -1.58
N LYS A 175 -9.04 -1.94 -0.85
CA LYS A 175 -8.32 -3.18 -0.56
C LYS A 175 -7.92 -3.89 -1.86
N ARG A 176 -6.73 -4.48 -1.87
CA ARG A 176 -6.29 -5.41 -2.91
C ARG A 176 -7.26 -6.61 -2.89
N ARG A 177 -7.98 -6.86 -3.98
CA ARG A 177 -8.80 -8.07 -4.10
C ARG A 177 -7.87 -9.25 -4.38
N ALA A 178 -8.10 -10.35 -3.67
CA ALA A 178 -7.38 -11.61 -3.86
C ALA A 178 -7.95 -12.34 -5.08
#